data_AF-A0ABD3NQX7-F1
#
_entry.id   AF-A0ABD3NQX7-F1
#
_cell.length_a   1.000
_cell.length_b   1.000
_cell.length_c   1.000
_cell.angle_alpha   90.00
_cell.angle_beta   90.00
_cell.angle_gamma   90.00
#
_symmetry.space_group_name_H-M   'P 1'
#
loop_
_entity.id
_entity.type
_entity.pdbx_description
1 polymer ?
#
loop_
_entity_poly.entity_id
_entity_poly.type
_entity_poly.pdbx_seq_one_letter_code
_entity_poly.pdbx_strand_id
1 'polypeptide(L)'
;MRRRITSTPSGESRHPQPSPQSQPSDSDKEDALPLTQPPDIMPPPTPRTPFRELIANYFPPSDSSYPPIPPHACNAIKKIRSIFYLSYLKPLLMYVIRKTGEGKSLVMMGTAAVLRGVTICLVPLLGLGSSQALKSNIRAHRIEGYHLDKYHAQDFAALSQRMAKYKRSDATSIIVYISPQNLQPGSNWFPVISSAAASRHISFICLDKAHSVVDQSRSFRPEFRAACQSIKAIVEISRTHHPGMDIPILAMSATFRIPEQKQFNSLMGMIPELVIWGDMDRRNVGIHIRVDGEPLTHLIKKCVEDLKADPEMKFLVMNNSAAACDGRIIERLEKACKQLPVDTLDSTIEFVPFTGDCGLMMKMFLMECFCGEQVNSSLPNVIGMPVTAAANCGVSSKKCRQCY
;
A
#
# COMPACT_ATOMS: atom_id res chain seq x y z
N MET A 1 72.44 -42.75 21.76
CA MET A 1 73.24 -44.01 21.66
C MET A 1 72.37 -45.13 21.10
N ARG A 2 72.92 -46.11 20.35
CA ARG A 2 72.31 -47.39 19.86
C ARG A 2 70.93 -47.24 19.14
N ARG A 3 70.80 -47.35 17.79
CA ARG A 3 70.77 -48.59 16.95
C ARG A 3 69.85 -49.69 17.52
N ARG A 4 68.95 -50.37 16.79
CA ARG A 4 68.72 -50.63 15.33
C ARG A 4 67.30 -50.14 14.89
N ILE A 5 66.68 -50.39 13.71
CA ILE A 5 67.05 -51.18 12.50
C ILE A 5 66.81 -50.43 11.16
N THR A 6 66.01 -50.93 10.19
CA THR A 6 66.10 -50.58 8.75
C THR A 6 64.78 -50.71 7.94
N SER A 7 64.48 -49.69 7.12
CA SER A 7 63.93 -49.65 5.73
C SER A 7 63.17 -50.83 5.07
N THR A 8 61.95 -50.52 4.56
CA THR A 8 61.43 -50.56 3.15
C THR A 8 62.11 -51.42 2.06
N PRO A 9 61.42 -51.84 0.94
CA PRO A 9 60.24 -51.22 0.27
C PRO A 9 59.11 -52.26 -0.03
N SER A 10 58.24 -52.26 -1.07
CA SER A 10 57.97 -51.45 -2.31
C SER A 10 56.56 -51.77 -2.89
N GLY A 11 55.94 -50.86 -3.66
CA GLY A 11 54.84 -51.18 -4.61
C GLY A 11 53.82 -50.05 -4.87
N GLU A 12 53.45 -49.80 -6.14
CA GLU A 12 52.54 -48.71 -6.54
C GLU A 12 51.19 -49.18 -7.11
N SER A 13 50.15 -48.35 -6.88
CA SER A 13 48.92 -48.19 -7.69
C SER A 13 47.89 -49.32 -7.77
N ARG A 14 46.61 -48.98 -7.50
CA ARG A 14 45.50 -48.89 -8.48
C ARG A 14 44.17 -48.51 -7.79
N HIS A 15 43.26 -47.87 -8.52
CA HIS A 15 41.92 -47.53 -8.02
C HIS A 15 41.01 -48.77 -7.96
N PRO A 16 40.16 -48.91 -6.91
CA PRO A 16 39.01 -49.82 -6.92
C PRO A 16 37.80 -49.19 -7.64
N GLN A 17 36.96 -50.04 -8.25
CA GLN A 17 35.65 -49.65 -8.80
C GLN A 17 34.56 -49.60 -7.70
N PRO A 18 33.44 -48.87 -7.90
CA PRO A 18 32.30 -48.92 -7.00
C PRO A 18 31.51 -50.23 -7.12
N SER A 19 31.03 -50.72 -5.97
CA SER A 19 30.18 -51.90 -5.82
C SER A 19 28.68 -51.60 -6.06
N PRO A 20 27.83 -52.63 -6.30
CA PRO A 20 26.49 -52.42 -6.87
C PRO A 20 25.41 -51.94 -5.87
N GLN A 21 24.33 -51.40 -6.44
CA GLN A 21 23.17 -50.88 -5.72
C GLN A 21 22.29 -52.00 -5.13
N SER A 22 21.80 -51.81 -3.90
CA SER A 22 20.75 -52.64 -3.29
C SER A 22 19.38 -51.99 -3.41
N GLN A 23 18.36 -52.79 -3.72
CA GLN A 23 16.95 -52.35 -3.79
C GLN A 23 16.31 -52.29 -2.38
N PRO A 24 15.42 -51.33 -2.09
CA PRO A 24 14.50 -51.39 -0.95
C PRO A 24 13.29 -52.31 -1.25
N SER A 25 12.58 -52.72 -0.21
CA SER A 25 11.57 -53.81 -0.23
C SER A 25 10.12 -53.37 -0.48
N ASP A 26 9.31 -54.26 -1.06
CA ASP A 26 7.84 -54.16 -1.16
C ASP A 26 7.16 -54.14 0.23
N SER A 27 6.85 -52.96 0.77
CA SER A 27 5.89 -52.84 1.88
C SER A 27 5.28 -51.43 2.04
N ASP A 28 4.84 -50.80 0.95
CA ASP A 28 3.94 -49.62 0.98
C ASP A 28 3.06 -49.61 -0.28
N LYS A 29 1.80 -50.05 -0.14
CA LYS A 29 0.76 -50.00 -1.18
C LYS A 29 -0.54 -49.47 -0.56
N GLU A 30 -0.77 -48.17 -0.71
CA GLU A 30 -2.09 -47.55 -0.58
C GLU A 30 -2.58 -47.07 -1.95
N ASP A 31 -3.90 -47.03 -2.14
CA ASP A 31 -4.52 -47.01 -3.46
C ASP A 31 -4.45 -45.65 -4.18
N ALA A 32 -3.92 -45.69 -5.41
CA ALA A 32 -3.92 -44.55 -6.33
C ALA A 32 -5.33 -44.34 -6.93
N LEU A 33 -6.16 -43.57 -6.24
CA LEU A 33 -7.44 -43.08 -6.78
C LEU A 33 -7.23 -42.31 -8.10
N PRO A 34 -8.05 -42.54 -9.14
CA PRO A 34 -7.84 -41.94 -10.45
C PRO A 34 -8.08 -40.42 -10.42
N LEU A 35 -7.24 -39.68 -11.14
CA LEU A 35 -7.36 -38.24 -11.34
C LEU A 35 -8.70 -37.90 -12.01
N THR A 36 -9.66 -37.42 -11.22
CA THR A 36 -10.88 -36.82 -11.74
C THR A 36 -10.54 -35.51 -12.45
N GLN A 37 -11.16 -35.29 -13.61
CA GLN A 37 -11.02 -34.02 -14.34
C GLN A 37 -11.55 -32.87 -13.47
N PRO A 38 -10.94 -31.67 -13.52
CA PRO A 38 -11.49 -30.51 -12.83
C PRO A 38 -12.90 -30.23 -13.37
N PRO A 39 -13.89 -29.92 -12.50
CA PRO A 39 -15.24 -29.63 -12.95
C PRO A 39 -15.23 -28.39 -13.85
N ASP A 40 -16.12 -28.39 -14.86
CA ASP A 40 -16.18 -27.33 -15.87
C ASP A 40 -16.21 -25.94 -15.25
N ILE A 41 -15.30 -25.09 -15.71
CA ILE A 41 -15.24 -23.70 -15.29
C ILE A 41 -16.45 -23.00 -15.89
N MET A 42 -17.51 -22.85 -15.09
CA MET A 42 -18.67 -22.04 -15.50
C MET A 42 -18.18 -20.69 -16.02
N PRO A 43 -18.57 -20.27 -17.23
CA PRO A 43 -18.22 -18.95 -17.73
C PRO A 43 -18.78 -17.88 -16.78
N PRO A 44 -18.09 -16.74 -16.61
CA PRO A 44 -18.56 -15.67 -15.73
C PRO A 44 -19.98 -15.24 -16.16
N PRO A 45 -20.90 -15.01 -15.22
CA PRO A 45 -22.30 -14.73 -15.54
C PRO A 45 -22.39 -13.51 -16.45
N THR A 46 -23.03 -13.69 -17.61
CA THR A 46 -23.17 -12.65 -18.63
C THR A 46 -23.78 -11.39 -18.02
N PRO A 47 -23.17 -10.20 -18.18
CA PRO A 47 -23.73 -8.97 -17.63
C PRO A 47 -25.17 -8.76 -18.11
N ARG A 48 -26.08 -8.43 -17.19
CA ARG A 48 -27.52 -8.28 -17.50
C ARG A 48 -27.70 -7.31 -18.67
N THR A 49 -28.49 -7.70 -19.65
CA THR A 49 -28.51 -7.16 -21.03
C THR A 49 -28.46 -5.62 -21.15
N PRO A 50 -29.20 -4.82 -20.35
CA PRO A 50 -29.16 -3.35 -20.43
C PRO A 50 -27.76 -2.73 -20.23
N PHE A 51 -26.84 -3.45 -19.59
CA PHE A 51 -25.49 -2.95 -19.28
C PHE A 51 -24.59 -2.79 -20.51
N ARG A 52 -24.75 -3.63 -21.54
CA ARG A 52 -23.91 -3.57 -22.74
C ARG A 52 -24.26 -2.34 -23.60
N GLU A 53 -25.55 -2.07 -23.74
CA GLU A 53 -26.09 -0.93 -24.48
C GLU A 53 -25.76 0.40 -23.79
N LEU A 54 -25.93 0.48 -22.47
CA LEU A 54 -25.61 1.70 -21.72
C LEU A 54 -24.12 2.07 -21.80
N ILE A 55 -23.22 1.08 -21.87
CA ILE A 55 -21.78 1.35 -22.09
C ILE A 55 -21.54 1.82 -23.53
N ALA A 56 -22.11 1.15 -24.54
CA ALA A 56 -21.92 1.52 -25.94
C ALA A 56 -22.42 2.95 -26.25
N ASN A 57 -23.52 3.37 -25.63
CA ASN A 57 -24.13 4.69 -25.85
C ASN A 57 -23.35 5.86 -25.22
N TYR A 58 -22.52 5.61 -24.20
CA TYR A 58 -21.66 6.63 -23.56
C TYR A 58 -20.19 6.52 -23.93
N PHE A 59 -19.75 5.35 -24.40
CA PHE A 59 -18.39 5.07 -24.86
C PHE A 59 -18.49 4.14 -26.08
N PRO A 60 -18.52 4.68 -27.32
CA PRO A 60 -18.60 3.86 -28.52
C PRO A 60 -17.39 2.90 -28.62
N PRO A 61 -17.55 1.76 -29.32
CA PRO A 61 -16.41 0.93 -29.69
C PRO A 61 -15.39 1.73 -30.52
N SER A 62 -14.15 1.25 -30.58
CA SER A 62 -13.00 2.00 -31.10
C SER A 62 -12.93 2.04 -32.64
N ASP A 63 -13.97 2.55 -33.29
CA ASP A 63 -14.06 2.71 -34.74
C ASP A 63 -13.28 3.95 -35.23
N SER A 64 -11.96 3.79 -35.30
CA SER A 64 -11.01 4.31 -36.30
C SER A 64 -11.01 5.80 -36.72
N SER A 65 -11.77 6.67 -36.05
CA SER A 65 -12.00 8.07 -36.47
C SER A 65 -11.56 9.12 -35.44
N TYR A 66 -11.33 8.72 -34.19
CA TYR A 66 -10.84 9.62 -33.14
C TYR A 66 -9.31 9.56 -33.02
N PRO A 67 -8.62 10.71 -32.84
CA PRO A 67 -7.19 10.72 -32.56
C PRO A 67 -6.91 9.93 -31.26
N PRO A 68 -5.77 9.23 -31.15
CA PRO A 68 -5.47 8.36 -30.02
C PRO A 68 -5.50 9.14 -28.71
N ILE A 69 -6.45 8.79 -27.83
CA ILE A 69 -6.69 9.47 -26.55
C ILE A 69 -5.36 9.56 -25.77
N PRO A 70 -4.85 10.76 -25.45
CA PRO A 70 -3.56 10.90 -24.79
C PRO A 70 -3.50 10.10 -23.48
N PRO A 71 -2.35 9.49 -23.11
CA PRO A 71 -2.27 8.63 -21.92
C PRO A 71 -2.70 9.31 -20.61
N HIS A 72 -2.56 10.63 -20.50
CA HIS A 72 -3.07 11.41 -19.36
C HIS A 72 -4.60 11.43 -19.31
N ALA A 73 -5.28 11.53 -20.46
CA ALA A 73 -6.73 11.51 -20.56
C ALA A 73 -7.30 10.11 -20.29
N CYS A 74 -6.67 9.04 -20.81
CA CYS A 74 -7.02 7.66 -20.43
C CYS A 74 -6.94 7.45 -18.90
N ASN A 75 -5.89 7.98 -18.26
CA ASN A 75 -5.73 7.93 -16.81
C ASN A 75 -6.80 8.72 -16.04
N ALA A 76 -7.28 9.85 -16.56
CA ALA A 76 -8.41 10.59 -16.00
C ALA A 76 -9.73 9.83 -16.17
N ILE A 77 -10.03 9.36 -17.39
CA ILE A 77 -11.23 8.57 -17.73
C ILE A 77 -11.35 7.35 -16.82
N LYS A 78 -10.28 6.58 -16.61
CA LYS A 78 -10.29 5.42 -15.70
C LYS A 78 -10.69 5.80 -14.26
N LYS A 79 -10.29 6.97 -13.74
CA LYS A 79 -10.67 7.44 -12.40
C LYS A 79 -12.13 7.91 -12.35
N ILE A 80 -12.58 8.67 -13.35
CA ILE A 80 -13.98 9.11 -13.47
C ILE A 80 -14.91 7.91 -13.57
N ARG A 81 -14.53 6.90 -14.38
CA ARG A 81 -15.25 5.63 -14.52
C ARG A 81 -15.30 4.83 -13.22
N SER A 82 -14.24 4.83 -12.40
CA SER A 82 -14.31 4.25 -11.05
C SER A 82 -15.31 4.96 -10.14
N ILE A 83 -15.29 6.30 -10.11
CA ILE A 83 -16.23 7.09 -9.29
C ILE A 83 -17.67 6.84 -9.76
N PHE A 84 -17.91 6.86 -11.07
CA PHE A 84 -19.22 6.57 -11.66
C PHE A 84 -19.75 5.19 -11.22
N TYR A 85 -18.95 4.14 -11.36
CA TYR A 85 -19.39 2.79 -10.98
C TYR A 85 -19.70 2.68 -9.49
N LEU A 86 -18.84 3.21 -8.61
CA LEU A 86 -19.08 3.20 -7.17
C LEU A 86 -20.30 4.03 -6.74
N SER A 87 -20.56 5.14 -7.43
CA SER A 87 -21.65 6.06 -7.06
C SER A 87 -23.02 5.68 -7.62
N TYR A 88 -23.08 5.20 -8.86
CA TYR A 88 -24.34 4.93 -9.57
C TYR A 88 -24.71 3.45 -9.64
N LEU A 89 -23.75 2.55 -9.86
CA LEU A 89 -24.03 1.10 -9.91
C LEU A 89 -23.84 0.42 -8.55
N LYS A 90 -22.99 0.98 -7.69
CA LYS A 90 -22.74 0.53 -6.31
C LYS A 90 -22.47 -0.97 -6.18
N PRO A 91 -21.47 -1.52 -6.92
CA PRO A 91 -21.04 -2.90 -6.70
C PRO A 91 -20.66 -3.11 -5.24
N LEU A 92 -21.06 -4.23 -4.66
CA LEU A 92 -20.80 -4.58 -3.25
C LEU A 92 -19.30 -4.60 -2.98
N LEU A 93 -18.49 -5.11 -3.92
CA LEU A 93 -17.04 -5.03 -3.86
C LEU A 93 -16.42 -4.69 -5.23
N MET A 94 -15.53 -3.70 -5.23
CA MET A 94 -14.78 -3.25 -6.40
C MET A 94 -13.30 -3.04 -6.07
N TYR A 95 -12.40 -3.43 -6.98
CA TYR A 95 -10.96 -3.20 -6.86
C TYR A 95 -10.46 -2.09 -7.79
N VAL A 96 -9.59 -1.23 -7.26
CA VAL A 96 -8.82 -0.23 -8.04
C VAL A 96 -7.33 -0.46 -7.78
N ILE A 97 -6.66 -1.04 -8.78
CA ILE A 97 -5.26 -1.48 -8.69
C ILE A 97 -4.42 -0.60 -9.62
N ARG A 98 -3.69 0.35 -9.04
CA ARG A 98 -2.99 1.43 -9.75
C ARG A 98 -1.71 1.83 -9.03
N LYS A 99 -0.69 2.34 -9.73
CA LYS A 99 0.59 2.73 -9.07
C LYS A 99 0.39 3.73 -7.92
N THR A 100 1.37 3.80 -7.02
CA THR A 100 1.47 4.93 -6.07
C THR A 100 1.61 6.24 -6.86
N GLY A 101 1.06 7.35 -6.35
CA GLY A 101 1.03 8.63 -7.05
C GLY A 101 -0.11 8.83 -8.05
N GLU A 102 -0.67 7.79 -8.68
CA GLU A 102 -1.72 7.90 -9.71
C GLU A 102 -3.11 8.41 -9.22
N GLY A 103 -3.20 8.91 -7.99
CA GLY A 103 -4.43 9.53 -7.46
C GLY A 103 -5.53 8.53 -7.09
N LYS A 104 -5.18 7.38 -6.50
CA LYS A 104 -6.18 6.44 -5.95
C LYS A 104 -7.11 7.10 -4.93
N SER A 105 -6.57 7.92 -4.01
CA SER A 105 -7.36 8.68 -3.03
C SER A 105 -8.42 9.58 -3.68
N LEU A 106 -8.20 10.08 -4.90
CA LEU A 106 -9.21 10.87 -5.63
C LEU A 106 -10.44 10.05 -6.02
N VAL A 107 -10.30 8.74 -6.28
CA VAL A 107 -11.44 7.85 -6.50
C VAL A 107 -12.26 7.74 -5.22
N MET A 108 -11.61 7.46 -4.08
CA MET A 108 -12.27 7.37 -2.79
C MET A 108 -12.96 8.69 -2.40
N MET A 109 -12.22 9.81 -2.42
CA MET A 109 -12.73 11.14 -2.05
C MET A 109 -13.83 11.63 -3.01
N GLY A 110 -13.69 11.35 -4.31
CA GLY A 110 -14.71 11.68 -5.31
C GLY A 110 -15.99 10.90 -5.12
N THR A 111 -15.90 9.59 -4.85
CA THR A 111 -17.05 8.75 -4.51
C THR A 111 -17.74 9.22 -3.22
N ALA A 112 -16.97 9.54 -2.17
CA ALA A 112 -17.50 10.10 -0.92
C ALA A 112 -18.24 11.44 -1.15
N ALA A 113 -17.67 12.32 -1.98
CA ALA A 113 -18.26 13.61 -2.33
C ALA A 113 -19.52 13.51 -3.21
N VAL A 114 -19.69 12.44 -3.99
CA VAL A 114 -20.92 12.18 -4.76
C VAL A 114 -21.99 11.50 -3.90
N LEU A 115 -21.63 10.47 -3.13
CA LEU A 115 -22.59 9.71 -2.30
C LEU A 115 -23.05 10.47 -1.04
N ARG A 116 -22.25 11.42 -0.55
CA ARG A 116 -22.40 12.14 0.73
C ARG A 116 -22.50 11.19 1.93
N GLY A 117 -22.72 11.68 3.15
CA GLY A 117 -22.75 10.82 4.33
C GLY A 117 -21.36 10.43 4.84
N VAL A 118 -21.32 9.37 5.63
CA VAL A 118 -20.11 8.87 6.29
C VAL A 118 -19.42 7.83 5.41
N THR A 119 -18.16 8.07 5.09
CA THR A 119 -17.26 7.10 4.44
C THR A 119 -16.29 6.53 5.47
N ILE A 120 -16.27 5.21 5.63
CA ILE A 120 -15.27 4.53 6.48
C ILE A 120 -14.06 4.18 5.62
N CYS A 121 -12.85 4.62 5.98
CA CYS A 121 -11.62 4.31 5.28
C CYS A 121 -10.64 3.56 6.19
N LEU A 122 -10.57 2.24 6.04
CA LEU A 122 -9.56 1.41 6.72
C LEU A 122 -8.18 1.71 6.14
N VAL A 123 -7.25 2.10 7.01
CA VAL A 123 -5.85 2.39 6.67
C VAL A 123 -4.90 1.50 7.47
N PRO A 124 -3.83 0.96 6.86
CA PRO A 124 -2.92 0.06 7.56
C PRO A 124 -2.01 0.77 8.57
N LEU A 125 -1.80 2.09 8.42
CA LEU A 125 -0.76 2.85 9.11
C LEU A 125 -1.29 4.20 9.60
N LEU A 126 -1.04 4.52 10.88
CA LEU A 126 -1.53 5.73 11.55
C LEU A 126 -1.04 7.05 10.92
N GLY A 127 0.21 7.07 10.41
CA GLY A 127 0.75 8.23 9.71
C GLY A 127 0.08 8.47 8.35
N LEU A 128 -0.29 7.39 7.65
CA LEU A 128 -1.04 7.47 6.38
C LEU A 128 -2.46 8.00 6.64
N GLY A 129 -3.16 7.44 7.62
CA GLY A 129 -4.49 7.94 8.03
C GLY A 129 -4.46 9.42 8.45
N SER A 130 -3.46 9.83 9.21
CA SER A 130 -3.25 11.22 9.60
C SER A 130 -3.06 12.16 8.39
N SER A 131 -2.21 11.78 7.43
CA SER A 131 -1.94 12.57 6.23
C SER A 131 -3.15 12.64 5.29
N GLN A 132 -3.87 11.53 5.10
CA GLN A 132 -5.08 11.49 4.26
C GLN A 132 -6.24 12.26 4.90
N ALA A 133 -6.42 12.21 6.23
CA ALA A 133 -7.43 13.02 6.93
C ALA A 133 -7.20 14.52 6.73
N LEU A 134 -5.98 15.01 6.93
CA LEU A 134 -5.63 16.41 6.66
C LEU A 134 -5.93 16.80 5.21
N LYS A 135 -5.47 15.99 4.24
CA LYS A 135 -5.68 16.22 2.80
C LYS A 135 -7.13 16.03 2.33
N SER A 136 -8.04 15.54 3.19
CA SER A 136 -9.48 15.38 2.90
C SER A 136 -10.36 16.53 3.36
N ASN A 137 -9.86 17.45 4.20
CA ASN A 137 -10.64 18.57 4.74
C ASN A 137 -10.83 19.69 3.70
N ILE A 138 -11.79 19.51 2.79
CA ILE A 138 -12.08 20.45 1.70
C ILE A 138 -13.37 21.23 2.01
N ARG A 139 -13.23 22.34 2.75
CA ARG A 139 -14.34 23.21 3.17
C ARG A 139 -15.23 23.65 1.99
N ALA A 140 -14.62 24.03 0.86
CA ALA A 140 -15.31 24.47 -0.36
C ALA A 140 -16.21 23.39 -1.01
N HIS A 141 -16.04 22.11 -0.65
CA HIS A 141 -16.86 21.01 -1.13
C HIS A 141 -17.66 20.32 0.00
N ARG A 142 -17.64 20.89 1.21
CA ARG A 142 -18.19 20.32 2.44
C ARG A 142 -17.72 18.88 2.66
N ILE A 143 -16.40 18.69 2.71
CA ILE A 143 -15.78 17.42 3.08
C ILE A 143 -15.02 17.60 4.40
N GLU A 144 -15.44 16.86 5.42
CA GLU A 144 -14.78 16.75 6.73
C GLU A 144 -13.91 15.49 6.75
N GLY A 145 -12.67 15.60 7.23
CA GLY A 145 -11.70 14.49 7.27
C GLY A 145 -11.16 14.24 8.66
N TYR A 146 -11.40 13.07 9.23
CA TYR A 146 -11.01 12.70 10.59
C TYR A 146 -10.18 11.41 10.62
N HIS A 147 -9.21 11.30 11.54
CA HIS A 147 -8.46 10.08 11.79
C HIS A 147 -8.78 9.59 13.21
N LEU A 148 -9.68 8.60 13.33
CA LEU A 148 -10.36 8.24 14.58
C LEU A 148 -9.40 7.78 15.69
N ASP A 149 -8.25 7.21 15.30
CA ASP A 149 -7.16 6.82 16.19
C ASP A 149 -6.50 7.98 16.96
N LYS A 150 -6.79 9.25 16.61
CA LYS A 150 -6.35 10.44 17.38
C LYS A 150 -7.37 10.90 18.44
N TYR A 151 -8.58 10.37 18.44
CA TYR A 151 -9.70 10.91 19.21
C TYR A 151 -9.95 10.08 20.47
N HIS A 152 -9.76 10.70 21.63
CA HIS A 152 -9.87 10.07 22.95
C HIS A 152 -10.73 10.92 23.90
N ALA A 153 -11.26 10.32 24.96
CA ALA A 153 -12.04 11.00 26.00
C ALA A 153 -13.09 12.01 25.46
N GLN A 154 -12.87 13.32 25.65
CA GLN A 154 -13.79 14.38 25.24
C GLN A 154 -13.87 14.52 23.71
N ASP A 155 -12.75 14.42 22.99
CA ASP A 155 -12.72 14.49 21.53
C ASP A 155 -13.45 13.30 20.90
N PHE A 156 -13.29 12.10 21.48
CA PHE A 156 -14.06 10.91 21.11
C PHE A 156 -15.57 11.16 21.25
N ALA A 157 -16.01 11.73 22.38
CA ALA A 157 -17.42 12.01 22.62
C ALA A 157 -17.98 13.07 21.65
N ALA A 158 -17.22 14.14 21.37
CA ALA A 158 -17.61 15.19 20.44
C ALA A 158 -17.77 14.67 19.00
N LEU A 159 -16.79 13.91 18.49
CA LEU A 159 -16.84 13.36 17.14
C LEU A 159 -17.90 12.25 17.02
N SER A 160 -18.06 11.40 18.04
CA SER A 160 -19.17 10.44 18.09
C SER A 160 -20.53 11.14 18.02
N GLN A 161 -20.69 12.28 18.71
CA GLN A 161 -21.91 13.07 18.65
C GLN A 161 -22.12 13.74 17.28
N ARG A 162 -21.06 14.20 16.58
CA ARG A 162 -21.14 14.68 15.18
C ARG A 162 -21.62 13.58 14.22
N MET A 163 -21.11 12.36 14.37
CA MET A 163 -21.52 11.21 13.56
C MET A 163 -22.96 10.77 13.85
N ALA A 164 -23.38 10.77 15.12
CA ALA A 164 -24.76 10.45 15.53
C ALA A 164 -25.78 11.52 15.13
N LYS A 165 -25.41 12.81 15.16
CA LYS A 165 -26.25 13.95 14.73
C LYS A 165 -26.24 14.20 13.21
N TYR A 166 -25.47 13.44 12.43
CA TYR A 166 -25.48 13.56 10.97
C TYR A 166 -26.90 13.30 10.41
N LYS A 167 -27.23 13.90 9.27
CA LYS A 167 -28.50 13.70 8.56
C LYS A 167 -28.20 13.58 7.08
N ARG A 168 -28.85 12.69 6.32
CA ARG A 168 -28.59 12.54 4.87
C ARG A 168 -28.98 13.77 4.02
N SER A 169 -29.69 14.74 4.59
CA SER A 169 -29.93 16.08 4.02
C SER A 169 -28.80 17.09 4.30
N ASP A 170 -27.87 16.80 5.21
CA ASP A 170 -26.61 17.53 5.34
C ASP A 170 -25.76 17.23 4.11
N ALA A 171 -25.57 18.24 3.26
CA ALA A 171 -24.72 18.18 2.08
C ALA A 171 -23.22 18.00 2.40
N THR A 172 -22.85 17.79 3.66
CA THR A 172 -21.50 17.40 4.07
C THR A 172 -21.23 15.92 3.79
N SER A 173 -19.99 15.62 3.40
CA SER A 173 -19.41 14.26 3.40
C SER A 173 -18.40 14.17 4.54
N ILE A 174 -18.50 13.13 5.37
CA ILE A 174 -17.58 12.89 6.49
C ILE A 174 -16.73 11.67 6.14
N ILE A 175 -15.42 11.83 6.01
CA ILE A 175 -14.48 10.74 5.74
C ILE A 175 -13.74 10.43 7.04
N VAL A 176 -14.00 9.24 7.59
CA VAL A 176 -13.32 8.76 8.80
C VAL A 176 -12.28 7.71 8.46
N TYR A 177 -11.01 8.04 8.68
CA TYR A 177 -9.88 7.14 8.57
C TYR A 177 -9.69 6.39 9.89
N ILE A 178 -9.51 5.07 9.83
CA ILE A 178 -9.44 4.21 11.00
C ILE A 178 -8.41 3.09 10.83
N SER A 179 -7.68 2.74 11.88
CA SER A 179 -6.83 1.56 11.90
C SER A 179 -7.63 0.26 12.13
N PRO A 180 -7.05 -0.92 11.82
CA PRO A 180 -7.61 -2.20 12.21
C PRO A 180 -7.88 -2.32 13.73
N GLN A 181 -6.99 -1.77 14.56
CA GLN A 181 -7.11 -1.81 16.02
C GLN A 181 -8.29 -0.99 16.56
N ASN A 182 -8.69 0.08 15.86
CA ASN A 182 -9.89 0.87 16.21
C ASN A 182 -11.14 0.47 15.41
N LEU A 183 -11.05 -0.45 14.44
CA LEU A 183 -12.22 -0.99 13.73
C LEU A 183 -12.70 -2.33 14.29
N GLN A 184 -11.88 -3.07 15.06
CA GLN A 184 -12.25 -4.35 15.66
C GLN A 184 -13.49 -4.26 16.60
N PRO A 185 -14.26 -5.35 16.80
CA PRO A 185 -15.54 -5.27 17.51
C PRO A 185 -15.49 -4.79 18.96
N GLY A 186 -14.37 -5.05 19.66
CA GLY A 186 -14.13 -4.61 21.05
C GLY A 186 -13.63 -3.17 21.20
N SER A 187 -13.63 -2.36 20.14
CA SER A 187 -13.19 -0.96 20.18
C SER A 187 -14.33 0.00 20.52
N ASN A 188 -14.01 1.13 21.15
CA ASN A 188 -14.99 2.18 21.45
C ASN A 188 -15.67 2.76 20.19
N TRP A 189 -14.99 2.69 19.03
CA TRP A 189 -15.51 3.18 17.75
C TRP A 189 -16.51 2.23 17.08
N PHE A 190 -16.39 0.91 17.28
CA PHE A 190 -17.26 -0.05 16.59
C PHE A 190 -18.76 0.10 16.90
N PRO A 191 -19.21 0.37 18.15
CA PRO A 191 -20.61 0.70 18.44
C PRO A 191 -21.10 1.97 17.73
N VAL A 192 -20.27 3.02 17.66
CA VAL A 192 -20.59 4.29 16.99
C VAL A 192 -20.77 4.09 15.48
N ILE A 193 -19.87 3.32 14.87
CA ILE A 193 -19.93 2.98 13.44
C ILE A 193 -21.12 2.05 13.16
N SER A 194 -21.42 1.10 14.05
CA SER A 194 -22.60 0.23 13.94
C SER A 194 -23.92 1.02 14.03
N SER A 195 -24.00 2.00 14.94
CA SER A 195 -25.14 2.92 15.03
C SER A 195 -25.28 3.78 13.77
N ALA A 196 -24.16 4.26 13.20
CA ALA A 196 -24.14 4.99 11.94
C ALA A 196 -24.55 4.12 10.72
N ALA A 197 -24.29 2.80 10.77
CA ALA A 197 -24.79 1.85 9.76
C ALA A 197 -26.31 1.66 9.88
N ALA A 198 -26.80 1.35 11.08
CA ALA A 198 -28.24 1.20 11.37
C ALA A 198 -29.04 2.48 11.09
N SER A 199 -28.42 3.66 11.20
CA SER A 199 -29.04 4.96 10.90
C SER A 199 -28.94 5.38 9.42
N ARG A 200 -28.37 4.55 8.53
CA ARG A 200 -28.12 4.86 7.10
C ARG A 200 -27.22 6.11 6.91
N HIS A 201 -26.34 6.39 7.86
CA HIS A 201 -25.36 7.48 7.77
C HIS A 201 -24.15 7.04 6.95
N ILE A 202 -23.72 5.78 7.08
CA ILE A 202 -22.66 5.21 6.25
C ILE A 202 -23.17 5.03 4.82
N SER A 203 -22.36 5.46 3.85
CA SER A 203 -22.69 5.44 2.43
C SER A 203 -21.65 4.72 1.56
N PHE A 204 -20.44 4.54 2.08
CA PHE A 204 -19.30 4.01 1.33
C PHE A 204 -18.23 3.45 2.30
N ILE A 205 -17.59 2.34 1.93
CA ILE A 205 -16.46 1.78 2.68
C ILE A 205 -15.25 1.65 1.74
N CYS A 206 -14.07 2.03 2.23
CA CYS A 206 -12.82 1.92 1.51
C CYS A 206 -11.78 1.18 2.35
N LEU A 207 -10.99 0.31 1.71
CA LEU A 207 -9.80 -0.33 2.28
C LEU A 207 -8.59 0.11 1.45
N ASP A 208 -7.79 1.07 1.94
CA ASP A 208 -6.54 1.43 1.26
C ASP A 208 -5.44 0.41 1.57
N LYS A 209 -4.48 0.28 0.64
CA LYS A 209 -3.37 -0.69 0.70
C LYS A 209 -3.86 -2.12 0.97
N ALA A 210 -4.90 -2.55 0.26
CA ALA A 210 -5.59 -3.84 0.47
C ALA A 210 -4.70 -5.10 0.50
N HIS A 211 -3.50 -5.06 -0.09
CA HIS A 211 -2.50 -6.13 0.04
C HIS A 211 -1.94 -6.26 1.46
N SER A 212 -1.67 -5.14 2.15
CA SER A 212 -1.13 -5.16 3.51
C SER A 212 -2.08 -5.82 4.51
N VAL A 213 -3.40 -5.80 4.22
CA VAL A 213 -4.41 -6.59 4.94
C VAL A 213 -4.11 -8.08 4.84
N VAL A 214 -3.82 -8.58 3.64
CA VAL A 214 -3.47 -9.98 3.39
C VAL A 214 -2.13 -10.32 4.04
N ASP A 215 -1.08 -9.59 3.67
CA ASP A 215 0.30 -9.88 4.05
C ASP A 215 0.49 -9.90 5.57
N GLN A 216 -0.19 -9.02 6.30
CA GLN A 216 -0.02 -8.89 7.75
C GLN A 216 -1.03 -9.74 8.55
N SER A 217 -2.22 -10.06 8.01
CA SER A 217 -3.27 -10.82 8.73
C SER A 217 -2.89 -12.24 9.17
N ARG A 218 -1.88 -12.85 8.53
CA ARG A 218 -1.54 -14.27 8.72
C ARG A 218 -0.60 -14.56 9.89
N SER A 219 0.10 -13.55 10.40
CA SER A 219 1.06 -13.73 11.51
C SER A 219 1.45 -12.43 12.22
N PHE A 220 1.55 -11.31 11.49
CA PHE A 220 2.13 -10.08 12.02
C PHE A 220 1.10 -9.17 12.73
N ARG A 221 -0.13 -9.10 12.21
CA ARG A 221 -1.23 -8.25 12.73
C ARG A 221 -2.60 -8.91 12.56
N PRO A 222 -3.06 -9.71 13.54
CA PRO A 222 -4.35 -10.39 13.46
C PRO A 222 -5.55 -9.42 13.46
N GLU A 223 -5.37 -8.18 13.87
CA GLU A 223 -6.45 -7.18 13.97
C GLU A 223 -7.03 -6.81 12.59
N PHE A 224 -6.28 -7.02 11.50
CA PHE A 224 -6.83 -6.93 10.14
C PHE A 224 -7.96 -7.93 9.89
N ARG A 225 -7.86 -9.16 10.43
CA ARG A 225 -8.91 -10.18 10.30
C ARG A 225 -10.17 -9.73 11.06
N ALA A 226 -9.99 -9.17 12.26
CA ALA A 226 -11.07 -8.58 13.05
C ALA A 226 -11.71 -7.38 12.34
N ALA A 227 -10.91 -6.49 11.73
CA ALA A 227 -11.41 -5.35 10.96
C ALA A 227 -12.22 -5.78 9.72
N CYS A 228 -11.78 -6.83 9.00
CA CYS A 228 -12.57 -7.41 7.90
C CYS A 228 -13.87 -8.08 8.39
N GLN A 229 -13.90 -8.64 9.60
CA GLN A 229 -15.13 -9.12 10.24
C GLN A 229 -16.06 -7.96 10.63
N SER A 230 -15.53 -6.87 11.18
CA SER A 230 -16.27 -5.65 11.47
C SER A 230 -16.89 -5.03 10.22
N ILE A 231 -16.17 -4.96 9.10
CA ILE A 231 -16.70 -4.43 7.83
C ILE A 231 -17.88 -5.27 7.33
N LYS A 232 -17.79 -6.60 7.40
CA LYS A 232 -18.93 -7.49 7.12
C LYS A 232 -20.13 -7.20 8.03
N ALA A 233 -19.91 -7.07 9.33
CA ALA A 233 -20.97 -6.77 10.30
C ALA A 233 -21.62 -5.41 10.03
N ILE A 234 -20.85 -4.37 9.70
CA ILE A 234 -21.35 -3.03 9.33
C ILE A 234 -22.25 -3.09 8.10
N VAL A 235 -21.85 -3.84 7.07
CA VAL A 235 -22.65 -4.04 5.85
C VAL A 235 -23.94 -4.80 6.16
N GLU A 236 -23.89 -5.85 6.98
CA GLU A 236 -25.08 -6.65 7.32
C GLU A 236 -26.05 -5.91 8.26
N ILE A 237 -25.54 -5.10 9.19
CA ILE A 237 -26.35 -4.17 9.99
C ILE A 237 -27.07 -3.19 9.07
N SER A 238 -26.36 -2.60 8.09
CA SER A 238 -26.97 -1.70 7.12
C SER A 238 -28.04 -2.40 6.29
N ARG A 239 -27.77 -3.61 5.77
CA ARG A 239 -28.72 -4.41 4.98
C ARG A 239 -29.97 -4.79 5.76
N THR A 240 -29.82 -5.19 7.02
CA THR A 240 -30.92 -5.55 7.92
C THR A 240 -31.86 -4.36 8.18
N HIS A 241 -31.31 -3.16 8.41
CA HIS A 241 -32.11 -1.97 8.70
C HIS A 241 -32.60 -1.25 7.42
N HIS A 242 -31.89 -1.41 6.30
CA HIS A 242 -32.14 -0.72 5.02
C HIS A 242 -32.07 -1.69 3.84
N PRO A 243 -33.05 -2.62 3.69
CA PRO A 243 -33.07 -3.59 2.58
C PRO A 243 -33.01 -2.93 1.21
N GLY A 244 -32.27 -3.54 0.27
CA GLY A 244 -32.08 -3.02 -1.09
C GLY A 244 -31.18 -1.79 -1.20
N MET A 245 -30.45 -1.43 -0.14
CA MET A 245 -29.56 -0.26 -0.12
C MET A 245 -28.16 -0.61 0.41
N ASP A 246 -27.48 -1.50 -0.30
CA ASP A 246 -26.12 -1.93 0.00
C ASP A 246 -25.11 -0.76 0.02
N ILE A 247 -24.10 -0.90 0.88
CA ILE A 247 -22.95 0.01 0.97
C ILE A 247 -21.85 -0.53 0.02
N PRO A 248 -21.47 0.21 -1.04
CA PRO A 248 -20.38 -0.22 -1.92
C PRO A 248 -19.04 -0.23 -1.18
N ILE A 249 -18.22 -1.25 -1.44
CA ILE A 249 -16.87 -1.39 -0.88
C ILE A 249 -15.82 -1.22 -1.97
N LEU A 250 -14.87 -0.32 -1.76
CA LEU A 250 -13.68 -0.14 -2.60
C LEU A 250 -12.44 -0.70 -1.91
N ALA A 251 -11.74 -1.66 -2.52
CA ALA A 251 -10.39 -2.01 -2.12
C ALA A 251 -9.35 -1.38 -3.07
N MET A 252 -8.41 -0.60 -2.52
CA MET A 252 -7.38 0.12 -3.28
C MET A 252 -6.00 -0.48 -3.05
N SER A 253 -5.20 -0.62 -4.10
CA SER A 253 -3.80 -1.05 -3.97
C SER A 253 -2.92 -0.58 -5.13
N ALA A 254 -1.59 -0.68 -4.97
CA ALA A 254 -0.61 -0.57 -6.05
C ALA A 254 0.04 -1.90 -6.44
N THR A 255 -0.07 -2.88 -5.55
CA THR A 255 0.59 -4.19 -5.60
C THR A 255 -0.44 -5.16 -5.06
N PHE A 256 -1.18 -5.85 -5.92
CA PHE A 256 -2.27 -6.75 -5.51
C PHE A 256 -2.46 -7.77 -6.62
N ARG A 257 -1.60 -8.79 -6.64
CA ARG A 257 -1.60 -9.81 -7.70
C ARG A 257 -2.74 -10.80 -7.41
N ILE A 258 -2.93 -11.76 -8.32
CA ILE A 258 -4.05 -12.72 -8.22
C ILE A 258 -4.00 -13.58 -6.93
N PRO A 259 -2.83 -14.05 -6.43
CA PRO A 259 -2.77 -14.78 -5.17
C PRO A 259 -3.16 -13.96 -3.93
N GLU A 260 -2.77 -12.69 -3.84
CA GLU A 260 -3.15 -11.83 -2.72
C GLU A 260 -4.63 -11.43 -2.82
N GLN A 261 -5.15 -11.18 -4.03
CA GLN A 261 -6.60 -10.97 -4.26
C GLN A 261 -7.43 -12.17 -3.78
N LYS A 262 -7.06 -13.41 -4.16
CA LYS A 262 -7.77 -14.62 -3.70
C LYS A 262 -7.81 -14.74 -2.18
N GLN A 263 -6.75 -14.35 -1.49
CA GLN A 263 -6.69 -14.36 -0.02
C GLN A 263 -7.55 -13.25 0.60
N PHE A 264 -7.55 -12.04 0.02
CA PHE A 264 -8.43 -10.95 0.44
C PHE A 264 -9.91 -11.31 0.25
N ASN A 265 -10.27 -11.93 -0.89
CA ASN A 265 -11.62 -12.43 -1.15
C ASN A 265 -12.09 -13.37 -0.01
N SER A 266 -11.20 -14.29 0.42
CA SER A 266 -11.46 -15.22 1.52
C SER A 266 -11.64 -14.52 2.87
N LEU A 267 -10.78 -13.54 3.20
CA LEU A 267 -10.92 -12.73 4.42
C LEU A 267 -12.23 -11.92 4.44
N MET A 268 -12.60 -11.33 3.31
CA MET A 268 -13.83 -10.54 3.15
C MET A 268 -15.09 -11.39 2.97
N GLY A 269 -14.97 -12.66 2.59
CA GLY A 269 -16.12 -13.54 2.31
C GLY A 269 -16.88 -13.19 1.02
N MET A 270 -16.22 -12.53 0.06
CA MET A 270 -16.84 -11.98 -1.16
C MET A 270 -15.79 -11.81 -2.27
N ILE A 271 -16.24 -11.76 -3.52
CA ILE A 271 -15.40 -11.52 -4.71
C ILE A 271 -15.70 -10.12 -5.29
N PRO A 272 -14.75 -9.48 -5.98
CA PRO A 272 -15.03 -8.22 -6.66
C PRO A 272 -15.97 -8.43 -7.85
N GLU A 273 -17.02 -7.62 -7.97
CA GLU A 273 -17.84 -7.54 -9.17
C GLU A 273 -17.11 -6.83 -10.31
N LEU A 274 -16.17 -5.95 -9.97
CA LEU A 274 -15.39 -5.16 -10.92
C LEU A 274 -13.95 -4.94 -10.44
N VAL A 275 -12.98 -5.12 -11.35
CA VAL A 275 -11.56 -4.84 -11.11
C VAL A 275 -11.07 -3.87 -12.17
N ILE A 276 -10.68 -2.66 -11.76
CA ILE A 276 -10.05 -1.66 -12.64
C ILE A 276 -8.54 -1.63 -12.41
N TRP A 277 -7.81 -2.03 -13.45
CA TRP A 277 -6.36 -1.93 -13.54
C TRP A 277 -5.93 -0.59 -14.17
N GLY A 278 -5.03 0.11 -13.48
CA GLY A 278 -4.19 1.16 -14.07
C GLY A 278 -3.04 0.53 -14.85
N ASP A 279 -2.55 1.25 -15.85
CA ASP A 279 -1.53 0.75 -16.76
C ASP A 279 -0.18 0.68 -16.03
N MET A 280 0.40 -0.52 -15.90
CA MET A 280 1.60 -0.75 -15.08
C MET A 280 2.92 -0.58 -15.84
N ASP A 281 2.83 -0.41 -17.17
CA ASP A 281 3.93 -0.33 -18.15
C ASP A 281 4.83 0.89 -17.95
N ARG A 282 4.27 2.10 -17.98
CA ARG A 282 5.03 3.35 -18.02
C ARG A 282 5.37 3.81 -16.62
N ARG A 283 6.66 3.95 -16.35
CA ARG A 283 7.25 4.61 -15.19
C ARG A 283 8.36 5.52 -15.67
N ASN A 284 8.42 6.75 -15.16
CA ASN A 284 9.57 7.64 -15.36
C ASN A 284 10.66 7.27 -14.35
N VAL A 285 11.12 6.02 -14.40
CA VAL A 285 12.06 5.41 -13.43
C VAL A 285 13.01 4.51 -14.21
N GLY A 286 14.29 4.90 -14.29
CA GLY A 286 15.35 4.00 -14.72
C GLY A 286 15.63 2.96 -13.63
N ILE A 287 15.93 1.72 -14.04
CA ILE A 287 16.45 0.69 -13.13
C ILE A 287 17.89 0.43 -13.56
N HIS A 288 18.82 0.69 -12.65
CA HIS A 288 20.25 0.55 -12.89
C HIS A 288 20.81 -0.48 -11.91
N ILE A 289 21.52 -1.49 -12.44
CA ILE A 289 22.21 -2.50 -11.64
C ILE A 289 23.71 -2.24 -11.77
N ARG A 290 24.42 -2.27 -10.65
CA ARG A 290 25.86 -2.06 -10.56
C ARG A 290 26.45 -3.05 -9.56
N VAL A 291 27.69 -3.47 -9.81
CA VAL A 291 28.47 -4.33 -8.93
C VAL A 291 29.80 -3.61 -8.68
N ASP A 292 30.06 -3.22 -7.44
CA ASP A 292 31.29 -2.55 -7.02
C ASP A 292 31.97 -3.35 -5.90
N GLY A 293 33.31 -3.34 -5.86
CA GLY A 293 34.08 -4.00 -4.78
C GLY A 293 33.96 -3.29 -3.42
N GLU A 294 33.69 -1.98 -3.41
CA GLU A 294 33.32 -1.23 -2.19
C GLU A 294 32.05 -0.40 -2.45
N PRO A 295 30.85 -0.99 -2.34
CA PRO A 295 29.58 -0.33 -2.69
C PRO A 295 29.35 1.00 -1.98
N LEU A 296 29.79 1.13 -0.72
CA LEU A 296 29.62 2.37 0.04
C LEU A 296 30.46 3.52 -0.54
N THR A 297 31.72 3.31 -0.95
CA THR A 297 32.50 4.39 -1.59
C THR A 297 31.87 4.81 -2.92
N HIS A 298 31.40 3.86 -3.74
CA HIS A 298 30.73 4.21 -4.99
C HIS A 298 29.41 4.97 -4.74
N LEU A 299 28.59 4.52 -3.79
CA LEU A 299 27.36 5.18 -3.39
C LEU A 299 27.60 6.63 -2.96
N ILE A 300 28.52 6.87 -2.01
CA ILE A 300 28.82 8.21 -1.51
C ILE A 300 29.30 9.12 -2.65
N LYS A 301 30.18 8.61 -3.53
CA LYS A 301 30.60 9.34 -4.73
C LYS A 301 29.40 9.71 -5.61
N LYS A 302 28.48 8.76 -5.87
CA LYS A 302 27.34 8.99 -6.75
C LYS A 302 26.31 9.96 -6.15
N CYS A 303 26.06 9.91 -4.85
CA CYS A 303 25.23 10.92 -4.17
C CYS A 303 25.81 12.33 -4.31
N VAL A 304 27.15 12.47 -4.20
CA VAL A 304 27.84 13.76 -4.36
C VAL A 304 27.88 14.24 -5.82
N GLU A 305 27.98 13.33 -6.79
CA GLU A 305 27.84 13.67 -8.22
C GLU A 305 26.44 14.18 -8.55
N ASP A 306 25.39 13.50 -8.08
CA ASP A 306 24.02 13.89 -8.37
C ASP A 306 23.62 15.19 -7.64
N LEU A 307 24.06 15.38 -6.37
CA LEU A 307 23.89 16.66 -5.65
C LEU A 307 24.63 17.85 -6.30
N LYS A 308 25.73 17.62 -7.04
CA LYS A 308 26.38 18.68 -7.83
C LYS A 308 25.60 19.06 -9.09
N ALA A 309 24.80 18.13 -9.62
CA ALA A 309 23.97 18.37 -10.80
C ALA A 309 22.60 18.97 -10.45
N ASP A 310 22.07 18.68 -9.26
CA ASP A 310 20.81 19.20 -8.75
C ASP A 310 20.85 19.32 -7.21
N PRO A 311 21.28 20.47 -6.66
CA PRO A 311 21.45 20.62 -5.21
C PRO A 311 20.15 20.59 -4.41
N GLU A 312 19.01 20.82 -5.07
CA GLU A 312 17.69 20.69 -4.46
C GLU A 312 17.18 19.24 -4.42
N MET A 313 17.84 18.30 -5.11
CA MET A 313 17.33 16.93 -5.19
C MET A 313 17.29 16.27 -3.81
N LYS A 314 16.29 15.41 -3.64
CA LYS A 314 16.21 14.51 -2.50
C LYS A 314 16.43 13.08 -2.94
N PHE A 315 16.93 12.24 -2.04
CA PHE A 315 17.13 10.82 -2.32
C PHE A 315 16.91 9.94 -1.09
N LEU A 316 16.63 8.66 -1.34
CA LEU A 316 16.62 7.62 -0.33
C LEU A 316 17.82 6.69 -0.57
N VAL A 317 18.34 6.07 0.50
CA VAL A 317 19.22 4.90 0.39
C VAL A 317 18.59 3.76 1.17
N MET A 318 18.18 2.70 0.47
CA MET A 318 17.58 1.52 1.07
C MET A 318 18.64 0.66 1.75
N ASN A 319 18.34 0.21 2.97
CA ASN A 319 19.19 -0.71 3.71
C ASN A 319 18.37 -1.74 4.49
N ASN A 320 18.98 -2.90 4.76
CA ASN A 320 18.30 -4.05 5.35
C ASN A 320 18.23 -4.02 6.88
N SER A 321 19.01 -3.16 7.56
CA SER A 321 18.97 -2.99 9.01
C SER A 321 19.08 -1.53 9.43
N ALA A 322 18.48 -1.19 10.57
CA ALA A 322 18.50 0.16 11.10
C ALA A 322 19.92 0.64 11.48
N ALA A 323 20.73 -0.23 12.08
CA ALA A 323 22.12 0.06 12.41
C ALA A 323 23.00 0.37 11.17
N ALA A 324 22.61 -0.11 9.98
CA ALA A 324 23.26 0.24 8.72
C ALA A 324 22.75 1.55 8.10
N CYS A 325 21.59 2.06 8.55
CA CYS A 325 21.09 3.41 8.24
C CYS A 325 21.71 4.48 9.16
N ASP A 326 21.84 4.18 10.45
CA ASP A 326 22.25 5.12 11.52
C ASP A 326 23.79 5.18 11.72
N GLY A 327 24.54 4.34 11.00
CA GLY A 327 26.00 4.24 11.12
C GLY A 327 26.78 5.01 10.03
N ARG A 328 27.92 4.42 9.63
CA ARG A 328 28.95 4.96 8.72
C ARG A 328 28.45 5.60 7.42
N ILE A 329 27.22 5.33 6.98
CA ILE A 329 26.66 5.98 5.80
C ILE A 329 26.41 7.48 6.04
N ILE A 330 25.88 7.87 7.19
CA ILE A 330 25.63 9.29 7.53
C ILE A 330 26.96 10.03 7.65
N GLU A 331 27.91 9.48 8.42
CA GLU A 331 29.26 10.02 8.60
C GLU A 331 29.96 10.29 7.25
N ARG A 332 29.89 9.33 6.31
CA ARG A 332 30.52 9.47 4.98
C ARG A 332 29.72 10.40 4.05
N LEU A 333 28.39 10.43 4.12
CA LEU A 333 27.57 11.38 3.36
C LEU A 333 27.88 12.81 3.79
N GLU A 334 27.83 13.10 5.09
CA GLU A 334 28.19 14.41 5.64
C GLU A 334 29.62 14.81 5.26
N LYS A 335 30.61 13.94 5.52
CA LYS A 335 32.03 14.24 5.26
C LYS A 335 32.33 14.50 3.79
N ALA A 336 31.58 13.89 2.87
CA ALA A 336 31.72 14.12 1.44
C ALA A 336 30.94 15.36 0.96
N CYS A 337 29.75 15.63 1.52
CA CYS A 337 28.96 16.81 1.15
C CYS A 337 29.54 18.11 1.73
N LYS A 338 30.28 18.05 2.85
CA LYS A 338 31.11 19.16 3.38
C LYS A 338 32.28 19.57 2.45
N GLN A 339 32.43 18.92 1.28
CA GLN A 339 33.40 19.26 0.21
C GLN A 339 32.72 19.85 -1.03
N LEU A 340 31.42 20.17 -0.96
CA LEU A 340 30.71 20.92 -1.99
C LEU A 340 30.97 22.43 -1.85
N PRO A 341 31.03 23.21 -2.95
CA PRO A 341 31.14 24.67 -2.88
C PRO A 341 29.96 25.29 -2.13
N VAL A 342 30.20 26.34 -1.34
CA VAL A 342 29.18 26.98 -0.50
C VAL A 342 28.00 27.49 -1.35
N ASP A 343 28.28 28.07 -2.50
CA ASP A 343 27.29 28.62 -3.46
C ASP A 343 26.37 27.54 -4.08
N THR A 344 26.62 26.26 -3.78
CA THR A 344 25.77 25.13 -4.20
C THR A 344 24.59 24.94 -3.24
N LEU A 345 24.60 25.55 -2.04
CA LEU A 345 23.83 25.07 -0.89
C LEU A 345 23.24 26.20 -0.02
N ASP A 346 22.10 26.76 -0.44
CA ASP A 346 21.30 27.75 0.32
C ASP A 346 20.74 27.23 1.67
N SER A 347 20.91 25.95 2.00
CA SER A 347 20.37 25.35 3.24
C SER A 347 21.28 24.28 3.82
N THR A 348 21.33 24.19 5.15
CA THR A 348 21.98 23.09 5.88
C THR A 348 21.52 21.72 5.34
N ILE A 349 22.47 20.91 4.87
CA ILE A 349 22.20 19.53 4.48
C ILE A 349 22.00 18.69 5.75
N GLU A 350 20.82 18.09 5.90
CA GLU A 350 20.60 17.05 6.90
C GLU A 350 20.42 15.67 6.26
N PHE A 351 21.13 14.69 6.82
CA PHE A 351 20.99 13.27 6.54
C PHE A 351 20.45 12.58 7.79
N VAL A 352 19.21 12.10 7.77
CA VAL A 352 18.56 11.54 8.96
C VAL A 352 17.95 10.17 8.63
N PRO A 353 18.16 9.13 9.46
CA PRO A 353 17.74 7.79 9.12
C PRO A 353 16.25 7.57 9.39
N PHE A 354 15.58 6.81 8.52
CA PHE A 354 14.16 6.47 8.63
C PHE A 354 13.99 4.94 8.75
N THR A 355 14.02 4.46 9.99
CA THR A 355 14.12 3.02 10.30
C THR A 355 12.86 2.50 11.00
N GLY A 356 12.86 1.22 11.41
CA GLY A 356 11.82 0.65 12.27
C GLY A 356 11.73 1.39 13.62
N ASP A 357 12.87 1.79 14.16
CA ASP A 357 13.05 2.19 15.55
C ASP A 357 12.64 3.65 15.81
N CYS A 358 12.60 4.50 14.78
CA CYS A 358 12.13 5.88 14.89
C CYS A 358 10.70 5.93 15.47
N GLY A 359 10.47 6.59 16.60
CA GLY A 359 9.13 6.76 17.17
C GLY A 359 8.15 7.44 16.20
N LEU A 360 6.84 7.23 16.40
CA LEU A 360 5.79 7.73 15.47
C LEU A 360 5.88 9.25 15.22
N MET A 361 6.20 10.04 16.24
CA MET A 361 6.40 11.50 16.10
C MET A 361 7.59 11.81 15.18
N MET A 362 8.74 11.14 15.37
CA MET A 362 9.92 11.32 14.53
C MET A 362 9.65 10.90 13.08
N LYS A 363 8.94 9.78 12.86
CA LYS A 363 8.52 9.37 11.51
C LYS A 363 7.63 10.43 10.83
N MET A 364 6.69 11.03 11.55
CA MET A 364 5.85 12.11 10.98
C MET A 364 6.67 13.38 10.67
N PHE A 365 7.52 13.80 11.60
CA PHE A 365 8.42 14.95 11.42
C PHE A 365 9.34 14.79 10.20
N LEU A 366 10.04 13.65 10.09
CA LEU A 366 10.92 13.37 8.96
C LEU A 366 10.16 13.24 7.63
N MET A 367 8.94 12.69 7.64
CA MET A 367 8.09 12.68 6.45
C MET A 367 7.79 14.11 5.97
N GLU A 368 7.43 15.04 6.86
CA GLU A 368 7.13 16.43 6.50
C GLU A 368 8.38 17.18 6.00
N CYS A 369 9.50 17.06 6.71
CA CYS A 369 10.80 17.65 6.32
C CYS A 369 11.30 17.13 4.97
N PHE A 370 11.14 15.83 4.70
CA PHE A 370 11.52 15.24 3.42
C PHE A 370 10.53 15.62 2.29
N CYS A 371 9.23 15.68 2.56
CA CYS A 371 8.22 16.09 1.57
C CYS A 371 8.54 17.48 0.98
N GLY A 372 8.81 18.47 1.84
CA GLY A 372 9.15 19.83 1.41
C GLY A 372 7.98 20.64 0.82
N GLU A 373 6.73 20.26 1.09
CA GLU A 373 5.57 21.12 0.80
C GLU A 373 5.49 22.18 1.92
N GLN A 374 5.71 23.45 1.58
CA GLN A 374 5.90 24.54 2.56
C GLN A 374 4.64 24.88 3.38
N VAL A 375 4.41 24.13 4.45
CA VAL A 375 3.43 24.46 5.51
C VAL A 375 4.08 25.25 6.65
N ASN A 376 5.39 25.06 6.86
CA ASN A 376 6.23 25.86 7.76
C ASN A 376 7.60 26.09 7.09
N SER A 377 8.11 27.32 7.12
CA SER A 377 9.45 27.70 6.64
C SER A 377 10.56 27.41 7.66
N SER A 378 10.24 26.76 8.78
CA SER A 378 11.12 26.49 9.92
C SER A 378 11.48 25.01 10.11
N LEU A 379 11.09 24.14 9.17
CA LEU A 379 11.45 22.72 9.19
C LEU A 379 12.81 22.50 8.51
N PRO A 380 13.68 21.62 9.03
CA PRO A 380 14.99 21.34 8.42
C PRO A 380 14.87 20.70 7.04
N ASN A 381 15.80 21.02 6.15
CA ASN A 381 15.81 20.48 4.80
C ASN A 381 16.53 19.11 4.76
N VAL A 382 15.83 18.05 5.17
CA VAL A 382 16.36 16.67 5.06
C VAL A 382 16.50 16.30 3.58
N ILE A 383 17.74 16.18 3.10
CA ILE A 383 18.07 15.97 1.67
C ILE A 383 18.12 14.47 1.35
N GLY A 384 18.89 13.71 2.12
CA GLY A 384 19.00 12.26 1.97
C GLY A 384 18.50 11.54 3.21
N MET A 385 17.82 10.41 3.05
CA MET A 385 17.50 9.52 4.16
C MET A 385 18.03 8.11 3.89
N PRO A 386 18.93 7.59 4.73
CA PRO A 386 19.15 6.15 4.86
C PRO A 386 17.91 5.51 5.48
N VAL A 387 17.26 4.57 4.79
CA VAL A 387 15.95 4.04 5.21
C VAL A 387 15.90 2.52 5.18
N THR A 388 15.06 1.94 6.04
CA THR A 388 14.64 0.54 5.89
C THR A 388 13.26 0.45 5.24
N ALA A 389 12.72 -0.76 5.10
CA ALA A 389 11.34 -1.02 4.68
C ALA A 389 10.26 -0.25 5.49
N ALA A 390 10.61 0.37 6.63
CA ALA A 390 9.76 1.34 7.33
C ALA A 390 9.32 2.53 6.44
N ALA A 391 10.13 2.95 5.47
CA ALA A 391 9.81 4.03 4.54
C ALA A 391 8.85 3.66 3.40
N ASN A 392 8.44 2.39 3.27
CA ASN A 392 7.62 1.87 2.16
C ASN A 392 6.23 2.55 1.97
N CYS A 393 5.79 3.38 2.91
CA CYS A 393 4.54 4.12 2.84
C CYS A 393 4.67 5.53 3.48
N GLY A 394 4.13 6.54 2.81
CA GLY A 394 4.02 7.91 3.33
C GLY A 394 5.13 8.85 2.86
N VAL A 395 6.37 8.37 2.70
CA VAL A 395 7.49 9.15 2.18
C VAL A 395 7.25 9.49 0.70
N SER A 396 7.21 10.78 0.35
CA SER A 396 6.99 11.27 -1.02
C SER A 396 7.38 12.74 -1.18
N SER A 397 8.40 13.05 -2.00
CA SER A 397 8.71 14.43 -2.39
C SER A 397 8.76 14.57 -3.90
N LYS A 398 8.32 15.73 -4.42
CA LYS A 398 8.50 16.13 -5.83
C LYS A 398 9.97 16.32 -6.21
N LYS A 399 10.84 16.56 -5.21
CA LYS A 399 12.30 16.66 -5.36
C LYS A 399 13.01 15.30 -5.21
N CYS A 400 12.31 14.23 -4.82
CA CYS A 400 12.92 12.90 -4.67
C CYS A 400 13.22 12.29 -6.06
N ARG A 401 14.47 12.38 -6.52
CA ARG A 401 14.88 11.99 -7.88
C ARG A 401 15.66 10.67 -7.95
N GLN A 402 16.23 10.20 -6.84
CA GLN A 402 16.91 8.91 -6.76
C GLN A 402 16.44 8.07 -5.57
N CYS A 403 16.55 6.75 -5.72
CA CYS A 403 16.53 5.79 -4.64
C CYS A 403 17.67 4.79 -4.89
N TYR A 404 18.61 4.74 -3.96
CA TYR A 404 19.75 3.81 -3.97
C TYR A 404 19.42 2.55 -3.16
#